data_AF-A0A392P8B9-F1
#
_entry.id   AF-A0A392P8B9-F1
#
_cell.length_a   1.000
_cell.length_b   1.000
_cell.length_c   1.000
_cell.angle_alpha   90.00
_cell.angle_beta   90.00
_cell.angle_gamma   90.00
#
_symmetry.space_group_name_H-M   'P 1'
#
loop_
_entity.id
_entity.type
_entity.pdbx_description
1 polymer ?
#
loop_
_entity_poly.entity_id
_entity_poly.type
_entity_poly.pdbx_seq_one_letter_code
_entity_poly.pdbx_strand_id
1 'polypeptide(L)'
;GSEVLHSMLANATPEQQKEILGEHLYMLVQKLKPNLAAKITGMLLEMDNAELLVLMESPESLSAKVEEAFQVLKNSKTKVSGQDVLHSNFLSAEVAVN
;
A
#
# COMPACT_ATOMS: atom_id res chain seq x y z
N GLY A 1 -1.37 -21.49 -11.78
CA GLY A 1 0.00 -21.22 -12.27
C GLY A 1 -0.04 -19.96 -13.09
N SER A 2 1.04 -19.18 -13.10
CA SER A 2 1.16 -17.82 -13.67
C SER A 2 0.48 -17.62 -15.04
N GLU A 3 0.41 -18.66 -15.87
CA GLU A 3 -0.21 -18.67 -17.20
C GLU A 3 -1.67 -18.18 -17.26
N VAL A 4 -2.50 -18.53 -16.26
CA VAL A 4 -3.91 -18.07 -16.22
C VAL A 4 -3.96 -16.56 -15.95
N LEU A 5 -3.11 -16.07 -15.04
CA LEU A 5 -3.01 -14.64 -14.73
C LEU A 5 -2.55 -13.85 -15.95
N HIS A 6 -1.53 -14.32 -16.67
CA HIS A 6 -1.06 -13.70 -17.90
C HIS A 6 -2.15 -13.65 -18.98
N SER A 7 -2.91 -14.74 -19.14
CA SER A 7 -4.01 -14.82 -20.11
C SER A 7 -5.15 -13.86 -19.76
N MET A 8 -5.50 -13.73 -18.47
CA MET A 8 -6.51 -12.78 -17.99
C MET A 8 -6.05 -11.34 -18.24
N LEU A 9 -4.79 -11.03 -17.94
CA LEU A 9 -4.21 -9.70 -18.17
C LEU A 9 -4.18 -9.36 -19.67
N ALA A 10 -3.81 -10.31 -20.53
CA ALA A 10 -3.75 -10.12 -21.98
C ALA A 10 -5.12 -9.79 -22.61
N ASN A 11 -6.22 -10.24 -22.00
CA ASN A 11 -7.59 -9.97 -22.46
C ASN A 11 -8.29 -8.82 -21.71
N ALA A 12 -7.68 -8.31 -20.65
CA ALA A 12 -8.24 -7.27 -19.79
C ALA A 12 -7.83 -5.88 -20.24
N THR A 13 -8.67 -4.87 -19.94
CA THR A 13 -8.28 -3.47 -20.13
C THR A 13 -7.18 -3.07 -19.14
N PRO A 14 -6.41 -1.99 -19.38
CA PRO A 14 -5.35 -1.55 -18.46
C PRO A 14 -5.83 -1.30 -17.03
N GLU A 15 -7.07 -0.82 -16.86
CA GLU A 15 -7.69 -0.62 -15.56
C GLU A 15 -7.95 -1.97 -14.86
N GLN A 16 -8.54 -2.93 -15.59
CA GLN A 16 -8.79 -4.28 -15.07
C GLN A 16 -7.49 -5.03 -14.78
N GLN A 17 -6.43 -4.80 -15.54
CA GLN A 17 -5.13 -5.41 -15.28
C GLN A 17 -4.60 -5.01 -13.89
N LYS A 18 -4.71 -3.72 -13.53
CA LYS A 18 -4.34 -3.23 -12.21
C LYS A 18 -5.19 -3.85 -11.11
N GLU A 19 -6.50 -3.98 -11.32
CA GLU A 19 -7.39 -4.64 -10.36
C GLU A 19 -7.00 -6.10 -10.12
N ILE A 20 -6.83 -6.88 -11.20
CA ILE A 20 -6.46 -8.30 -11.13
C ILE A 20 -5.11 -8.48 -10.44
N LEU A 21 -4.11 -7.66 -10.81
CA LEU A 21 -2.80 -7.67 -10.15
C LEU A 21 -2.93 -7.29 -8.67
N GLY A 22 -3.76 -6.31 -8.35
CA GLY A 22 -4.00 -5.84 -7.00
C GLY A 22 -4.59 -6.91 -6.10
N GLU A 23 -5.62 -7.62 -6.55
CA GLU A 23 -6.25 -8.71 -5.78
C GLU A 23 -5.27 -9.85 -5.52
N HIS A 24 -4.55 -10.29 -6.55
CA HIS A 24 -3.56 -11.35 -6.41
C HIS A 24 -2.41 -10.94 -5.48
N LEU A 25 -1.89 -9.71 -5.66
CA LEU A 25 -0.81 -9.18 -4.84
C LEU A 25 -1.28 -9.04 -3.39
N TYR A 26 -2.50 -8.54 -3.15
CA TYR A 26 -3.10 -8.44 -1.82
C TYR A 26 -3.14 -9.80 -1.12
N MET A 27 -3.57 -10.86 -1.80
CA MET A 27 -3.57 -12.21 -1.24
C MET A 27 -2.18 -12.68 -0.80
N LEU A 28 -1.13 -12.34 -1.55
CA LEU A 28 0.25 -12.71 -1.20
C LEU A 28 0.76 -11.86 -0.03
N VAL A 29 0.57 -10.55 -0.07
CA VAL A 29 0.99 -9.62 0.99
C VAL A 29 0.24 -9.90 2.29
N GLN A 30 -1.04 -10.25 2.22
CA GLN A 30 -1.85 -10.57 3.40
C GLN A 30 -1.29 -11.76 4.19
N LYS A 31 -0.70 -12.75 3.51
CA LYS A 31 -0.02 -13.88 4.18
C LYS A 31 1.22 -13.45 4.96
N LEU A 32 1.90 -12.39 4.51
CA LEU A 32 3.11 -11.86 5.14
C LEU A 32 2.80 -10.84 6.24
N LYS A 33 1.91 -9.87 5.94
CA LYS A 33 1.59 -8.71 6.80
C LYS A 33 0.09 -8.37 6.69
N PRO A 34 -0.81 -9.12 7.33
CA PRO A 34 -2.25 -8.94 7.19
C PRO A 34 -2.74 -7.55 7.64
N ASN A 35 -2.12 -6.96 8.68
CA ASN A 35 -2.51 -5.65 9.22
C ASN A 35 -2.27 -4.47 8.27
N LEU A 36 -1.31 -4.57 7.35
CA LEU A 36 -0.94 -3.48 6.44
C LEU A 36 -1.04 -3.90 4.97
N ALA A 37 -1.63 -5.05 4.69
CA ALA A 37 -1.72 -5.61 3.34
C ALA A 37 -2.34 -4.60 2.36
N ALA A 38 -3.46 -3.98 2.70
CA ALA A 38 -4.13 -3.02 1.81
C ALA A 38 -3.24 -1.81 1.47
N LYS A 39 -2.53 -1.25 2.46
CA LYS A 39 -1.64 -0.10 2.25
C LYS A 39 -0.38 -0.48 1.46
N ILE A 40 0.22 -1.63 1.79
CA ILE A 40 1.42 -2.13 1.11
C ILE A 40 1.08 -2.48 -0.34
N THR A 41 -0.02 -3.19 -0.57
CA THR A 41 -0.51 -3.50 -1.93
C THR A 41 -0.77 -2.22 -2.71
N GLY A 42 -1.41 -1.21 -2.10
CA GLY A 42 -1.63 0.08 -2.75
C GLY A 42 -0.33 0.76 -3.18
N MET A 43 0.70 0.76 -2.32
CA MET A 43 2.02 1.33 -2.66
C MET A 43 2.74 0.53 -3.75
N LEU A 44 2.66 -0.80 -3.72
CA LEU A 44 3.25 -1.64 -4.75
C LEU A 44 2.54 -1.47 -6.09
N LEU A 45 1.22 -1.26 -6.08
CA LEU A 45 0.41 -1.00 -7.27
C LEU A 45 0.77 0.32 -7.97
N GLU A 46 1.64 1.16 -7.42
CA GLU A 46 2.19 2.33 -8.12
C GLU A 46 3.24 1.92 -9.17
N MET A 47 3.79 0.70 -9.08
CA MET A 47 4.75 0.14 -10.04
C MET A 47 4.10 -0.27 -11.37
N ASP A 48 4.92 -0.45 -12.40
CA ASP A 48 4.50 -0.96 -13.70
C ASP A 48 3.98 -2.40 -13.63
N ASN A 49 2.97 -2.71 -14.45
CA ASN A 49 2.34 -4.04 -14.47
C ASN A 49 3.37 -5.17 -14.76
N ALA A 50 4.36 -4.89 -15.61
CA ALA A 50 5.41 -5.84 -15.93
C ALA A 50 6.34 -6.13 -14.72
N GLU A 51 6.70 -5.10 -13.95
CA GLU A 51 7.50 -5.29 -12.75
C GLU A 51 6.72 -6.03 -11.67
N LEU A 52 5.43 -5.71 -11.50
CA LEU A 52 4.55 -6.40 -10.56
C LEU A 52 4.45 -7.90 -10.86
N LEU A 53 4.34 -8.28 -12.13
CA LEU A 53 4.33 -9.68 -12.54
C LEU A 53 5.60 -10.41 -12.13
N VAL A 54 6.77 -9.87 -12.49
CA VAL A 54 8.07 -10.45 -12.12
C VAL A 54 8.21 -10.58 -10.60
N LEU A 55 7.76 -9.56 -9.88
CA LEU A 55 7.79 -9.53 -8.42
C LEU A 55 6.89 -10.59 -7.79
N MET A 56 5.73 -10.88 -8.39
CA MET A 56 4.82 -11.94 -7.96
C MET A 56 5.32 -13.35 -8.32
N GLU A 57 6.16 -13.48 -9.35
CA GLU A 57 6.81 -14.74 -9.73
C GLU A 57 7.97 -15.11 -8.78
N SER A 58 8.54 -14.12 -8.08
CA SER A 58 9.64 -14.31 -7.14
C SER A 58 9.22 -14.03 -5.68
N PRO A 59 8.97 -15.06 -4.85
CA PRO A 59 8.55 -14.86 -3.47
C PRO A 59 9.60 -14.13 -2.61
N GLU A 60 10.90 -14.28 -2.91
CA GLU A 60 11.97 -13.53 -2.25
C GLU A 60 11.89 -12.03 -2.61
N SER A 61 11.72 -11.70 -3.89
CA SER A 61 11.60 -10.31 -4.35
C SER A 61 10.36 -9.65 -3.78
N LEU A 62 9.22 -10.34 -3.76
CA LEU A 62 7.99 -9.85 -3.13
C LEU A 62 8.20 -9.58 -1.64
N SER A 63 8.81 -10.51 -0.91
CA SER A 63 9.04 -10.37 0.54
C SER A 63 9.95 -9.18 0.85
N ALA A 64 11.02 -9.00 0.09
CA ALA A 64 11.90 -7.84 0.21
C ALA A 64 11.14 -6.52 -0.01
N LYS A 65 10.34 -6.44 -1.09
CA LYS A 65 9.60 -5.23 -1.42
C LYS A 65 8.49 -4.91 -0.41
N VAL A 66 7.82 -5.94 0.11
CA VAL A 66 6.83 -5.81 1.19
C VAL A 66 7.48 -5.26 2.46
N GLU A 67 8.68 -5.70 2.79
CA GLU A 67 9.40 -5.20 3.96
C GLU A 67 9.86 -3.75 3.74
N GLU A 68 10.37 -3.39 2.55
CA GLU A 68 10.68 -2.00 2.19
C GLU A 68 9.45 -1.09 2.35
N ALA A 69 8.32 -1.47 1.74
CA ALA A 69 7.06 -0.72 1.84
C ALA A 69 6.57 -0.64 3.29
N PHE A 70 6.74 -1.71 4.08
CA PHE A 70 6.41 -1.72 5.49
C PHE A 70 7.26 -0.72 6.29
N GLN A 71 8.58 -0.65 6.03
CA GLN A 71 9.46 0.33 6.68
C GLN A 71 9.06 1.75 6.28
N VAL A 72 8.78 2.00 5.00
CA VAL A 72 8.27 3.31 4.56
C VAL A 72 6.99 3.66 5.30
N LEU A 73 6.01 2.76 5.35
CA LEU A 73 4.76 2.99 6.10
C LEU A 73 4.99 3.22 7.59
N LYS A 74 5.93 2.52 8.22
CA LYS A 74 6.29 2.71 9.63
C LYS A 74 6.88 4.10 9.86
N ASN A 75 7.77 4.53 8.99
CA ASN A 75 8.37 5.86 9.02
C ASN A 75 7.32 6.94 8.73
N SER A 76 6.44 6.72 7.75
CA SER A 76 5.31 7.62 7.44
C SER A 76 4.26 7.67 8.54
N LYS A 77 4.07 6.59 9.33
CA LYS A 77 3.15 6.58 10.47
C LYS A 77 3.55 7.56 11.58
N THR A 78 4.82 7.96 11.62
CA THR A 78 5.28 9.04 12.51
C THR A 78 4.88 10.43 12.03
N LYS A 79 4.34 10.56 10.80
CA LYS A 79 3.87 11.82 10.22
C LYS A 79 2.43 11.81 9.72
N VAL A 80 1.81 10.64 9.52
CA VAL A 80 0.47 10.50 8.92
C VAL A 80 -0.35 9.43 9.66
N SER A 81 -0.62 9.70 10.93
CA SER A 81 -1.76 9.12 11.64
C SER A 81 -2.57 10.30 12.17
N GLY A 82 -3.54 10.78 11.38
CA GLY A 82 -4.40 11.87 11.80
C GLY A 82 -4.98 12.67 10.64
N GLN A 83 -5.88 12.07 9.86
CA GLN A 83 -7.15 12.77 9.75
C GLN A 83 -7.95 12.35 10.98
N ASP A 84 -7.69 13.03 12.09
CA ASP A 84 -8.70 13.29 13.09
C ASP A 84 -8.51 14.76 13.48
N VAL A 85 -9.61 15.48 13.28
CA VAL A 85 -10.00 16.76 13.88
C VAL A 85 -9.29 17.10 15.20
N LEU A 86 -9.21 18.41 15.49
CA LEU A 86 -8.71 19.07 16.71
C LEU A 86 -7.33 19.73 16.58
N HIS A 87 -7.23 20.75 15.70
CA HIS A 87 -6.54 21.96 16.15
C HIS A 87 -7.38 22.58 17.27
N SER A 88 -7.20 22.01 18.47
CA SER A 88 -7.53 22.65 19.73
C SER A 88 -6.58 23.83 19.88
N ASN A 89 -7.00 25.01 19.44
CA ASN A 89 -6.33 26.26 19.78
C ASN A 89 -6.79 26.68 21.18
N PHE A 90 -6.46 25.84 22.16
CA PHE A 90 -6.51 26.15 23.58
C PHE A 90 -5.25 26.94 23.95
N LEU A 91 -5.09 28.16 23.40
CA LEU A 91 -4.16 29.15 23.95
C LEU A 91 -4.47 30.56 23.45
N SER A 92 -5.32 31.27 24.18
CA SER A 92 -5.07 32.68 24.47
C SER A 92 -5.56 32.92 25.87
N ALA A 93 -4.58 32.81 26.78
CA ALA A 93 -4.70 33.10 28.19
C ALA A 93 -5.24 34.52 28.41
N GLU A 94 -6.01 34.60 29.49
CA GLU A 94 -6.25 35.76 30.34
C GLU A 94 -5.30 36.95 30.09
N VAL A 95 -5.87 38.07 29.65
CA VAL A 95 -5.41 39.41 30.07
C VAL A 95 -6.58 40.08 30.75
N ALA A 96 -6.67 39.85 32.05
CA ALA A 96 -7.28 40.80 32.95
C ALA A 96 -6.36 42.03 33.02
N VAL A 97 -6.80 43.17 32.48
CA VAL A 97 -6.44 44.48 33.04
C VAL A 97 -7.67 45.37 32.99
N ASN A 98 -7.97 45.86 34.18
CA ASN A 98 -8.98 46.79 34.63
C ASN A 98 -9.05 48.11 33.84
#